data_AF-A0A167L4Q2-F1
#
_entry.id   AF-A0A167L4Q2-F1
#
_cell.length_a   1.000
_cell.length_b   1.000
_cell.length_c   1.000
_cell.angle_alpha   90.00
_cell.angle_beta   90.00
_cell.angle_gamma   90.00
#
_symmetry.space_group_name_H-M   'P 1'
#
loop_
_entity.id
_entity.type
_entity.pdbx_description
1 polymer ?
#
loop_
_entity_poly.entity_id
_entity_poly.type
_entity_poly.pdbx_seq_one_letter_code
_entity_poly.pdbx_strand_id
1 'polypeptide(L)'
;MFSLIHVRTSIARSLSFSTRYVPGATALLRTRAYSAKAAGAPKAKLESSAIRAANALLENGAPKPEKDFAEFTNLELRVWKTETMEALNMPATEFQLGKAKAMIADGAPNGDQVRDDMPFREMRVWLSKAKAAMGNWNYGDRMQLAAGRELPASRRDVRRARELATTAGLTPPYNQDSTTLQRGEVLDFIRLCKDELVRQGRPAYVPNPEQRALPATFNEREWLKRRDVRLPEEATRGEASDRIAELMAAEKAQTEQAEAAAQREGA
;
A
#
# COMPACT_ATOMS: atom_id res chain seq x y z
N MET A 1 35.60 -48.83 36.23
CA MET A 1 34.46 -49.76 36.25
C MET A 1 33.70 -49.61 34.95
N PHE A 2 33.56 -50.71 34.23
CA PHE A 2 32.81 -50.84 32.99
C PHE A 2 31.32 -50.59 33.22
N SER A 3 30.64 -49.95 32.25
CA SER A 3 29.41 -50.53 31.70
C SER A 3 29.10 -49.93 30.32
N LEU A 4 28.98 -50.85 29.36
CA LEU A 4 28.47 -50.72 27.99
C LEU A 4 27.00 -51.19 27.97
N ILE A 5 26.36 -51.14 26.78
CA ILE A 5 25.12 -51.85 26.34
C ILE A 5 23.83 -50.99 26.47
N HIS A 6 22.94 -50.77 25.48
CA HIS A 6 22.69 -51.23 24.09
C HIS A 6 21.72 -50.24 23.38
N VAL A 7 21.90 -49.90 22.08
CA VAL A 7 21.23 -50.40 20.84
C VAL A 7 19.72 -50.08 20.64
N ARG A 8 19.41 -49.41 19.51
CA ARG A 8 18.36 -49.71 18.48
C ARG A 8 18.33 -48.56 17.44
N THR A 9 18.76 -48.70 16.17
CA THR A 9 18.00 -49.17 14.96
C THR A 9 16.53 -48.71 14.95
N SER A 10 15.91 -48.17 13.89
CA SER A 10 16.07 -48.03 12.43
C SER A 10 15.01 -46.97 11.98
N ILE A 11 14.96 -46.36 10.79
CA ILE A 11 14.38 -46.85 9.53
C ILE A 11 14.40 -45.67 8.53
N ALA A 12 14.80 -45.94 7.29
CA ALA A 12 14.76 -45.04 6.13
C ALA A 12 13.39 -45.04 5.40
N ARG A 13 13.03 -43.92 4.76
CA ARG A 13 12.16 -43.85 3.55
C ARG A 13 12.60 -42.64 2.71
N SER A 14 13.36 -42.84 1.65
CA SER A 14 12.91 -43.11 0.27
C SER A 14 12.23 -41.90 -0.39
N LEU A 15 12.99 -41.20 -1.24
CA LEU A 15 12.50 -40.25 -2.24
C LEU A 15 12.97 -40.73 -3.61
N SER A 16 12.07 -41.32 -4.38
CA SER A 16 12.23 -41.52 -5.81
C SER A 16 10.86 -41.31 -6.46
N PHE A 17 10.72 -40.31 -7.32
CA PHE A 17 10.11 -40.52 -8.64
C PHE A 17 10.53 -39.40 -9.60
N SER A 18 10.72 -39.83 -10.83
CA SER A 18 11.53 -39.26 -11.90
C SER A 18 10.66 -38.98 -13.11
N THR A 19 10.95 -37.87 -13.82
CA THR A 19 10.63 -37.59 -15.25
C THR A 19 9.12 -37.49 -15.60
N ARG A 20 8.65 -36.68 -16.56
CA ARG A 20 9.12 -36.42 -17.93
C ARG A 20 8.62 -35.09 -18.50
N TYR A 21 9.38 -34.62 -19.47
CA TYR A 21 9.14 -33.52 -20.41
C TYR A 21 8.23 -33.98 -21.57
N VAL A 22 7.26 -33.15 -22.02
CA VAL A 22 6.70 -33.16 -23.39
C VAL A 22 6.36 -31.71 -23.79
N PRO A 23 6.81 -31.22 -24.97
CA PRO A 23 6.52 -29.88 -25.47
C PRO A 23 5.30 -29.82 -26.41
N GLY A 24 4.67 -28.64 -26.48
CA GLY A 24 3.89 -28.17 -27.64
C GLY A 24 2.41 -28.55 -27.73
N ALA A 25 1.53 -27.62 -27.36
CA ALA A 25 0.19 -27.48 -27.96
C ALA A 25 -0.34 -26.06 -27.74
N THR A 26 -0.98 -25.55 -28.79
CA THR A 26 -1.43 -24.19 -29.07
C THR A 26 -2.58 -23.67 -28.21
N ALA A 27 -2.69 -22.34 -28.19
CA ALA A 27 -3.69 -21.50 -27.54
C ALA A 27 -5.14 -22.02 -27.58
N LEU A 28 -5.77 -22.12 -26.40
CA LEU A 28 -7.21 -21.93 -26.19
C LEU A 28 -7.43 -21.32 -24.79
N LEU A 29 -8.09 -20.17 -24.77
CA LEU A 29 -8.91 -19.59 -23.69
C LEU A 29 -8.61 -20.07 -22.26
N ARG A 30 -7.81 -19.30 -21.51
CA ARG A 30 -7.72 -19.45 -20.04
C ARG A 30 -9.02 -18.98 -19.39
N THR A 31 -10.02 -19.85 -19.33
CA THR A 31 -10.95 -19.89 -18.20
C THR A 31 -10.11 -20.21 -16.97
N ARG A 32 -9.81 -19.19 -16.15
CA ARG A 32 -9.20 -19.44 -14.83
C ARG A 32 -10.26 -20.09 -13.96
N ALA A 33 -10.29 -21.42 -13.97
CA ALA A 33 -10.91 -22.23 -12.94
C ALA A 33 -10.18 -21.95 -11.61
N TYR A 34 -10.63 -20.94 -10.87
CA TYR A 34 -10.24 -20.75 -9.49
C TYR A 34 -10.88 -21.85 -8.64
N SER A 35 -10.11 -22.91 -8.48
CA SER A 35 -10.07 -23.82 -7.33
C SER A 35 -11.39 -24.51 -6.92
N ALA A 36 -11.52 -25.76 -7.36
CA ALA A 36 -12.29 -26.83 -6.73
C ALA A 36 -11.82 -27.19 -5.29
N LYS A 37 -11.15 -26.27 -4.57
CA LYS A 37 -10.62 -26.46 -3.22
C LYS A 37 -11.42 -25.75 -2.12
N ALA A 38 -12.53 -25.09 -2.47
CA ALA A 38 -13.46 -24.44 -1.53
C ALA A 38 -14.82 -25.14 -1.41
N ALA A 39 -14.97 -26.34 -1.98
CA ALA A 39 -16.18 -27.15 -1.85
C ALA A 39 -16.25 -27.79 -0.46
N GLY A 40 -16.60 -27.02 0.57
CA GLY A 40 -16.80 -27.55 1.92
C GLY A 40 -16.66 -26.54 3.06
N ALA A 41 -16.13 -25.35 2.82
CA ALA A 41 -16.19 -24.28 3.82
C ALA A 41 -17.62 -23.72 3.87
N PRO A 42 -18.22 -23.51 5.07
CA PRO A 42 -19.53 -22.88 5.17
C PRO A 42 -19.45 -21.51 4.48
N LYS A 43 -20.31 -21.28 3.49
CA LYS A 43 -20.41 -19.99 2.80
C LYS A 43 -20.71 -18.93 3.87
N ALA A 44 -19.78 -18.00 4.09
CA ALA A 44 -20.02 -16.86 4.96
C ALA A 44 -21.29 -16.16 4.46
N LYS A 45 -22.22 -15.83 5.37
CA LYS A 45 -23.44 -15.11 5.00
C LYS A 45 -23.06 -13.83 4.26
N LEU A 46 -23.69 -13.61 3.11
CA LEU A 46 -23.54 -12.37 2.35
C LEU A 46 -24.02 -11.19 3.18
N GLU A 47 -23.32 -10.07 3.06
CA GLU A 47 -23.76 -8.83 3.71
C GLU A 47 -25.07 -8.33 3.11
N SER A 48 -26.03 -7.96 3.96
CA SER A 48 -27.34 -7.46 3.53
C SER A 48 -27.26 -6.18 2.69
N SER A 49 -26.23 -5.35 2.93
CA SER A 49 -25.88 -4.19 2.10
C SER A 49 -25.48 -4.60 0.67
N ALA A 50 -24.74 -5.69 0.52
CA ALA A 50 -24.26 -6.15 -0.78
C ALA A 50 -25.40 -6.68 -1.66
N ILE A 51 -26.34 -7.42 -1.06
CA ILE A 51 -27.55 -7.91 -1.75
C ILE A 51 -28.46 -6.73 -2.13
N ARG A 52 -28.68 -5.76 -1.24
CA ARG A 52 -29.47 -4.55 -1.57
C ARG A 52 -28.91 -3.81 -2.78
N ALA A 53 -27.59 -3.60 -2.79
CA ALA A 53 -26.93 -2.95 -3.92
C ALA A 53 -27.00 -3.78 -5.22
N ALA A 54 -27.04 -5.12 -5.12
CA ALA A 54 -27.21 -5.98 -6.28
C ALA A 54 -28.64 -5.93 -6.83
N ASN A 55 -29.65 -5.89 -5.96
CA ASN A 55 -31.04 -5.69 -6.36
C ASN A 55 -31.27 -4.33 -7.01
N ALA A 56 -30.67 -3.26 -6.47
CA ALA A 56 -30.72 -1.95 -7.11
C ALA A 56 -30.13 -1.95 -8.53
N LEU A 57 -29.11 -2.78 -8.81
CA LEU A 57 -28.60 -2.93 -10.18
C LEU A 57 -29.61 -3.65 -11.09
N LEU A 58 -30.33 -4.67 -10.59
CA LEU A 58 -31.40 -5.34 -11.35
C LEU A 58 -32.53 -4.37 -11.70
N GLU A 59 -32.92 -3.50 -10.77
CA GLU A 59 -33.91 -2.44 -11.01
C GLU A 59 -33.46 -1.45 -12.09
N ASN A 60 -32.14 -1.23 -12.21
CA ASN A 60 -31.53 -0.41 -13.26
C ASN A 60 -31.21 -1.19 -14.56
N GLY A 61 -31.83 -2.36 -14.77
CA GLY A 61 -31.71 -3.11 -16.02
C GLY A 61 -30.50 -4.04 -16.11
N ALA A 62 -29.85 -4.35 -14.98
CA ALA A 62 -28.79 -5.36 -14.97
C ALA A 62 -29.30 -6.73 -15.42
N PRO A 63 -28.45 -7.52 -16.11
CA PRO A 63 -28.79 -8.90 -16.45
C PRO A 63 -28.99 -9.70 -15.16
N LYS A 64 -30.10 -10.45 -15.10
CA LYS A 64 -30.37 -11.35 -13.99
C LYS A 64 -29.25 -12.40 -13.90
N PRO A 65 -28.65 -12.63 -12.71
CA PRO A 65 -27.63 -13.66 -12.56
C PRO A 65 -28.20 -15.05 -12.83
N GLU A 66 -27.34 -15.98 -13.26
CA GLU A 66 -27.71 -17.38 -13.54
C GLU A 66 -28.18 -18.15 -12.31
N LYS A 67 -27.74 -17.75 -11.11
CA LYS A 67 -28.12 -18.33 -9.81
C LYS A 67 -28.58 -17.25 -8.85
N ASP A 68 -29.31 -17.62 -7.80
CA ASP A 68 -29.77 -16.68 -6.77
C ASP A 68 -28.56 -16.05 -6.06
N PHE A 69 -28.64 -14.76 -5.71
CA PHE A 69 -27.61 -14.12 -4.88
C PHE A 69 -27.37 -14.87 -3.58
N ALA A 70 -28.35 -15.54 -2.98
CA ALA A 70 -28.15 -16.38 -1.79
C ALA A 70 -27.10 -17.49 -1.98
N GLU A 71 -26.86 -17.90 -3.23
CA GLU A 71 -25.86 -18.92 -3.56
C GLU A 71 -24.47 -18.35 -3.87
N PHE A 72 -24.35 -17.03 -4.02
CA PHE A 72 -23.10 -16.36 -4.30
C PHE A 72 -22.20 -16.33 -3.06
N THR A 73 -20.89 -16.45 -3.29
CA THR A 73 -19.87 -15.99 -2.35
C THR A 73 -19.72 -14.47 -2.43
N ASN A 74 -19.17 -13.85 -1.38
CA ASN A 74 -18.87 -12.40 -1.39
C ASN A 74 -17.99 -11.98 -2.58
N LEU A 75 -17.08 -12.86 -3.03
CA LEU A 75 -16.23 -12.60 -4.18
C LEU A 75 -17.02 -12.64 -5.49
N GLU A 76 -17.83 -13.68 -5.71
CA GLU A 76 -18.68 -13.77 -6.90
C GLU A 76 -19.64 -12.58 -7.00
N LEU A 77 -20.22 -12.16 -5.87
CA LEU A 77 -21.14 -11.02 -5.84
C LEU A 77 -20.43 -9.72 -6.19
N ARG A 78 -19.21 -9.54 -5.68
CA ARG A 78 -18.38 -8.38 -6.03
C ARG A 78 -18.02 -8.36 -7.51
N VAL A 79 -17.63 -9.51 -8.07
CA VAL A 79 -17.27 -9.63 -9.50
C VAL A 79 -18.49 -9.32 -10.36
N TRP A 80 -19.63 -9.98 -10.12
CA TRP A 80 -20.86 -9.75 -10.87
C TRP A 80 -21.30 -8.28 -10.81
N LYS A 81 -21.28 -7.64 -9.62
CA LYS A 81 -21.62 -6.22 -9.49
C LYS A 81 -20.71 -5.34 -10.34
N THR A 82 -19.42 -5.63 -10.31
CA THR A 82 -18.41 -4.85 -11.01
C THR A 82 -18.59 -4.96 -12.53
N GLU A 83 -18.72 -6.18 -13.04
CA GLU A 83 -18.96 -6.45 -14.46
C GLU A 83 -20.28 -5.84 -14.94
N THR A 84 -21.33 -5.95 -14.12
CA THR A 84 -22.65 -5.37 -14.39
C THR A 84 -22.58 -3.85 -14.48
N MET A 85 -21.93 -3.17 -13.53
CA MET A 85 -21.78 -1.72 -13.56
C MET A 85 -20.97 -1.24 -14.78
N GLU A 86 -19.98 -2.02 -15.22
CA GLU A 86 -19.23 -1.75 -16.44
C GLU A 86 -20.08 -1.95 -17.70
N ALA A 87 -20.86 -3.03 -17.76
CA ALA A 87 -21.72 -3.34 -18.90
C ALA A 87 -22.86 -2.32 -19.09
N LEU A 88 -23.43 -1.83 -17.99
CA LEU A 88 -24.47 -0.80 -17.98
C LEU A 88 -23.93 0.63 -18.18
N ASN A 89 -22.61 0.79 -18.34
CA ASN A 89 -21.96 2.09 -18.44
C ASN A 89 -22.39 3.08 -17.32
N MET A 90 -22.54 2.57 -16.10
CA MET A 90 -22.98 3.36 -14.96
C MET A 90 -22.00 4.52 -14.70
N PRO A 91 -22.47 5.67 -14.18
CA PRO A 91 -21.56 6.71 -13.72
C PRO A 91 -20.67 6.20 -12.58
N ALA A 92 -19.52 6.85 -12.39
CA ALA A 92 -18.65 6.59 -11.25
C ALA A 92 -19.41 6.72 -9.93
N THR A 93 -19.11 5.85 -8.97
CA THR A 93 -19.74 5.95 -7.66
C THR A 93 -19.24 7.18 -6.91
N GLU A 94 -20.06 7.72 -6.01
CA GLU A 94 -19.64 8.83 -5.12
C GLU A 94 -18.34 8.49 -4.37
N PHE A 95 -18.17 7.22 -3.97
CA PHE A 95 -16.94 6.75 -3.34
C PHE A 95 -15.72 6.82 -4.27
N GLN A 96 -15.87 6.43 -5.55
CA GLN A 96 -14.79 6.56 -6.53
C GLN A 96 -14.45 8.03 -6.81
N LEU A 97 -15.47 8.89 -6.93
CA LEU A 97 -15.29 10.33 -7.14
C LEU A 97 -14.60 10.99 -5.94
N GLY A 98 -15.03 10.69 -4.71
CA GLY A 98 -14.38 11.18 -3.49
C GLY A 98 -12.92 10.72 -3.42
N LYS A 99 -12.66 9.45 -3.76
CA LYS A 99 -11.29 8.93 -3.84
C LYS A 99 -10.45 9.65 -4.89
N ALA A 100 -11.00 9.90 -6.07
CA ALA A 100 -10.29 10.61 -7.13
C ALA A 100 -9.98 12.05 -6.73
N LYS A 101 -10.95 12.80 -6.20
CA LYS A 101 -10.76 14.17 -5.71
C LYS A 101 -9.67 14.24 -4.63
N ALA A 102 -9.63 13.29 -3.71
CA ALA A 102 -8.57 13.21 -2.72
C ALA A 102 -7.19 12.91 -3.32
N MET A 103 -7.11 12.01 -4.31
CA MET A 103 -5.85 11.73 -5.02
C MET A 103 -5.34 12.96 -5.78
N ILE A 104 -6.23 13.70 -6.45
CA ILE A 104 -5.90 14.93 -7.17
C ILE A 104 -5.37 16.00 -6.21
N ALA A 105 -6.03 16.19 -5.07
CA ALA A 105 -5.58 17.12 -4.04
C ALA A 105 -4.18 16.75 -3.47
N ASP A 106 -3.83 15.48 -3.49
CA ASP A 106 -2.50 14.95 -3.11
C ASP A 106 -1.50 14.92 -4.29
N GLY A 107 -1.83 15.50 -5.45
CA GLY A 107 -0.92 15.62 -6.60
C GLY A 107 -0.89 14.40 -7.52
N ALA A 108 -1.99 13.64 -7.62
CA ALA A 108 -2.08 12.55 -8.58
C ALA A 108 -1.88 13.04 -10.02
N PRO A 109 -1.13 12.28 -10.84
CA PRO A 109 -0.94 12.64 -12.25
C PRO A 109 -2.26 12.50 -13.03
N ASN A 110 -2.42 13.33 -14.06
CA ASN A 110 -3.59 13.36 -14.94
C ASN A 110 -4.92 13.62 -14.21
N GLY A 111 -4.90 14.45 -13.15
CA GLY A 111 -6.09 14.82 -12.39
C GLY A 111 -7.12 15.60 -13.22
N ASP A 112 -6.66 16.33 -14.23
CA ASP A 112 -7.46 17.04 -15.24
C ASP A 112 -8.36 16.11 -16.07
N GLN A 113 -8.03 14.82 -16.16
CA GLN A 113 -8.86 13.84 -16.87
C GLN A 113 -10.11 13.43 -16.09
N VAL A 114 -10.16 13.70 -14.78
CA VAL A 114 -11.27 13.29 -13.91
C VAL A 114 -12.44 14.24 -14.05
N ARG A 115 -13.61 13.70 -14.42
CA ARG A 115 -14.88 14.43 -14.53
C ARG A 115 -15.94 13.80 -13.62
N ASP A 116 -16.89 14.61 -13.15
CA ASP A 116 -17.98 14.14 -12.29
C ASP A 116 -18.94 13.16 -13.01
N ASP A 117 -19.02 13.22 -14.34
CA ASP A 117 -19.85 12.36 -15.20
C ASP A 117 -19.11 11.15 -15.76
N MET A 118 -17.86 10.90 -15.32
CA MET A 118 -17.03 9.83 -15.86
C MET A 118 -17.67 8.44 -15.60
N PRO A 119 -17.69 7.55 -16.60
CA PRO A 119 -18.16 6.18 -16.41
C PRO A 119 -17.37 5.42 -15.35
N PHE A 120 -18.05 4.53 -14.62
CA PHE A 120 -17.47 3.68 -13.58
C PHE A 120 -16.20 2.95 -14.03
N ARG A 121 -16.21 2.43 -15.27
CA ARG A 121 -15.09 1.73 -15.87
C ARG A 121 -13.87 2.64 -16.04
N GLU A 122 -14.07 3.80 -16.63
CA GLU A 122 -12.99 4.79 -16.88
C GLU A 122 -12.40 5.27 -15.57
N MET A 123 -13.25 5.63 -14.60
CA MET A 123 -12.82 6.06 -13.27
C MET A 123 -12.02 4.98 -12.55
N ARG A 124 -12.43 3.72 -12.65
CA ARG A 124 -11.68 2.60 -12.05
C ARG A 124 -10.29 2.44 -12.67
N VAL A 125 -10.18 2.59 -13.99
CA VAL A 125 -8.89 2.55 -14.70
C VAL A 125 -8.02 3.71 -14.25
N TRP A 126 -8.57 4.92 -14.17
CA TRP A 126 -7.85 6.10 -13.68
C TRP A 126 -7.35 5.89 -12.25
N LEU A 127 -8.22 5.47 -11.32
CA LEU A 127 -7.86 5.21 -9.93
C LEU A 127 -6.75 4.15 -9.79
N SER A 128 -6.75 3.13 -10.64
CA SER A 128 -5.71 2.10 -10.67
C SER A 128 -4.36 2.68 -11.12
N LYS A 129 -4.35 3.47 -12.21
CA LYS A 129 -3.15 4.14 -12.73
C LYS A 129 -2.60 5.16 -11.74
N ALA A 130 -3.46 6.01 -11.19
CA ALA A 130 -3.10 7.00 -10.18
C ALA A 130 -2.51 6.32 -8.94
N LYS A 131 -3.11 5.22 -8.47
CA LYS A 131 -2.58 4.48 -7.31
C LYS A 131 -1.22 3.87 -7.60
N ALA A 132 -1.02 3.31 -8.79
CA ALA A 132 0.28 2.77 -9.19
C ALA A 132 1.36 3.86 -9.20
N ALA A 133 1.04 5.07 -9.69
CA ALA A 133 1.96 6.21 -9.70
C ALA A 133 2.25 6.75 -8.29
N MET A 134 1.23 6.80 -7.42
CA MET A 134 1.36 7.32 -6.05
C MET A 134 1.86 6.28 -5.04
N GLY A 135 2.09 5.02 -5.46
CA GLY A 135 2.59 3.94 -4.61
C GLY A 135 1.64 3.58 -3.46
N ASN A 136 2.11 3.75 -2.22
CA ASN A 136 1.39 3.37 -0.98
C ASN A 136 0.27 4.34 -0.59
N TRP A 137 -0.38 4.99 -1.56
CA TRP A 137 -1.49 5.89 -1.27
C TRP A 137 -2.71 5.11 -0.74
N ASN A 138 -3.16 5.49 0.45
CA ASN A 138 -4.27 4.84 1.16
C ASN A 138 -5.38 5.85 1.49
N TYR A 139 -6.54 5.66 0.87
CA TYR A 139 -7.69 6.54 1.03
C TYR A 139 -8.27 6.51 2.46
N GLY A 140 -8.28 5.34 3.11
CA GLY A 140 -8.84 5.19 4.45
C GLY A 140 -8.07 6.02 5.49
N ASP A 141 -6.74 5.96 5.43
CA ASP A 141 -5.87 6.77 6.28
C ASP A 141 -6.13 8.27 6.03
N ARG A 142 -6.28 8.68 4.77
CA ARG A 142 -6.52 10.08 4.39
C ARG A 142 -7.91 10.60 4.77
N MET A 143 -8.96 9.79 4.65
CA MET A 143 -10.31 10.15 5.09
C MET A 143 -10.40 10.26 6.61
N GLN A 144 -9.77 9.33 7.34
CA GLN A 144 -9.71 9.40 8.81
C GLN A 144 -8.87 10.60 9.27
N LEU A 145 -7.81 10.93 8.53
CA LEU A 145 -7.04 12.15 8.74
C LEU A 145 -7.92 13.38 8.52
N ALA A 146 -8.69 13.44 7.41
CA ALA A 146 -9.58 14.54 7.07
C ALA A 146 -10.70 14.76 8.09
N ALA A 147 -11.42 13.70 8.47
CA ALA A 147 -12.50 13.76 9.46
C ALA A 147 -12.00 14.12 10.88
N GLY A 148 -10.71 13.91 11.15
CA GLY A 148 -10.10 14.19 12.44
C GLY A 148 -9.27 15.47 12.51
N ARG A 149 -9.26 16.31 11.46
CA ARG A 149 -8.36 17.48 11.39
C ARG A 149 -8.69 18.56 12.43
N GLU A 150 -9.98 18.79 12.65
CA GLU A 150 -10.48 19.79 13.60
C GLU A 150 -10.38 19.34 15.07
N LEU A 151 -10.15 18.04 15.30
CA LEU A 151 -9.98 17.51 16.64
C LEU A 151 -8.68 18.03 17.27
N PRO A 152 -8.60 18.15 18.60
CA PRO A 152 -7.33 18.47 19.27
C PRO A 152 -6.24 17.47 18.92
N ALA A 153 -5.03 17.99 18.66
CA ALA A 153 -3.86 17.17 18.39
C ALA A 153 -3.50 16.32 19.62
N SER A 154 -3.14 15.06 19.39
CA SER A 154 -2.69 14.21 20.50
C SER A 154 -1.31 14.67 20.99
N ARG A 155 -1.03 14.52 22.30
CA ARG A 155 0.31 14.80 22.86
C ARG A 155 1.43 14.05 22.13
N ARG A 156 1.11 12.85 21.61
CA ARG A 156 2.03 12.03 20.82
C ARG A 156 2.36 12.69 19.47
N ASP A 157 1.37 13.24 18.79
CA ASP A 157 1.57 13.91 17.50
C ASP A 157 2.36 15.21 17.68
N VAL A 158 2.05 16.01 18.69
CA VAL A 158 2.80 17.25 19.00
C VAL A 158 4.26 16.93 19.32
N ARG A 159 4.53 15.90 20.14
CA ARG A 159 5.90 15.45 20.43
C ARG A 159 6.62 14.98 19.16
N ARG A 160 5.95 14.18 18.33
CA ARG A 160 6.52 13.71 17.06
C ARG A 160 6.85 14.87 16.12
N ALA A 161 5.98 15.87 16.04
CA ALA A 161 6.20 17.07 15.24
C ALA A 161 7.43 17.85 15.73
N ARG A 162 7.60 17.99 17.05
CA ARG A 162 8.79 18.61 17.68
C ARG A 162 10.07 17.85 17.33
N GLU A 163 10.08 16.53 17.46
CA GLU A 163 11.24 15.69 17.13
C GLU A 163 11.63 15.81 15.64
N LEU A 164 10.64 15.80 14.75
CA LEU A 164 10.86 15.98 13.31
C LEU A 164 11.33 17.39 12.96
N ALA A 165 10.78 18.42 13.60
CA ALA A 165 11.21 19.81 13.45
C ALA A 165 12.70 19.99 13.76
N THR A 166 13.14 19.49 14.93
CA THR A 166 14.56 19.54 15.34
C THR A 166 15.43 18.83 14.31
N THR A 167 14.99 17.69 13.80
CA THR A 167 15.75 16.90 12.83
C THR A 167 15.80 17.58 11.47
N ALA A 168 14.69 18.14 10.98
CA ALA A 168 14.58 18.81 9.69
C ALA A 168 15.15 20.24 9.70
N GLY A 169 15.40 20.82 10.87
CA GLY A 169 15.81 22.22 11.01
C GLY A 169 14.65 23.21 10.78
N LEU A 170 13.41 22.79 11.03
CA LEU A 170 12.21 23.62 10.84
C LEU A 170 11.62 24.06 12.18
N THR A 171 11.06 25.27 12.21
CA THR A 171 10.30 25.76 13.36
C THR A 171 8.81 25.54 13.12
N PRO A 172 8.07 24.92 14.06
CA PRO A 172 6.63 24.79 13.92
C PRO A 172 5.94 26.16 13.83
N PRO A 173 4.95 26.32 12.95
CA PRO A 173 4.22 27.57 12.79
C PRO A 173 3.20 27.83 13.93
N TYR A 174 3.21 27.01 14.98
CA TYR A 174 2.24 27.04 16.06
C TYR A 174 2.93 26.92 17.43
N ASN A 175 2.29 27.46 18.46
CA ASN A 175 2.77 27.31 19.83
C ASN A 175 2.58 25.85 20.30
N GLN A 176 3.70 25.16 20.50
CA GLN A 176 3.71 23.73 20.86
C GLN A 176 3.08 23.41 22.22
N ASP A 177 2.94 24.40 23.10
CA ASP A 177 2.36 24.23 24.43
C ASP A 177 0.87 24.58 24.45
N SER A 178 0.29 24.95 23.30
CA SER A 178 -1.13 25.23 23.18
C SER A 178 -1.97 23.95 23.31
N THR A 179 -2.99 23.99 24.16
CA THR A 179 -4.01 22.95 24.29
C THR A 179 -5.04 22.99 23.15
N THR A 180 -5.01 24.03 22.32
CA THR A 180 -5.97 24.25 21.23
C THR A 180 -5.43 23.83 19.85
N LEU A 181 -4.24 23.22 19.79
CA LEU A 181 -3.67 22.78 18.51
C LEU A 181 -4.60 21.81 17.80
N GLN A 182 -4.92 22.11 16.55
CA GLN A 182 -5.70 21.20 15.74
C GLN A 182 -4.82 20.09 15.19
N ARG A 183 -5.36 18.87 15.17
CA ARG A 183 -4.66 17.69 14.66
C ARG A 183 -4.24 17.87 13.21
N GLY A 184 -5.05 18.55 12.39
CA GLY A 184 -4.74 18.85 11.01
C GLY A 184 -3.45 19.66 10.85
N GLU A 185 -3.30 20.74 11.62
CA GLU A 185 -2.13 21.62 11.58
C GLU A 185 -0.84 20.87 11.96
N VAL A 186 -0.91 20.06 13.01
CA VAL A 186 0.24 19.26 13.49
C VAL A 186 0.65 18.22 12.45
N LEU A 187 -0.32 17.58 11.79
CA LEU A 187 -0.04 16.55 10.80
C LEU A 187 0.48 17.13 9.47
N ASP A 188 0.00 18.29 9.06
CA ASP A 188 0.55 19.01 7.91
C ASP A 188 2.00 19.42 8.16
N PHE A 189 2.31 19.92 9.36
CA PHE A 189 3.67 20.27 9.72
C PHE A 189 4.58 19.03 9.81
N ILE A 190 4.07 17.89 10.32
CA ILE A 190 4.80 16.60 10.26
C ILE A 190 5.11 16.21 8.81
N ARG A 191 4.16 16.38 7.89
CA ARG A 191 4.38 16.11 6.46
C ARG A 191 5.46 17.03 5.90
N LEU A 192 5.36 18.34 6.16
CA LEU A 192 6.37 19.33 5.74
C LEU A 192 7.78 18.95 6.21
N CYS A 193 7.93 18.56 7.48
CA CYS A 193 9.22 18.11 8.01
C CYS A 193 9.77 16.88 7.29
N LYS A 194 8.91 15.92 6.93
CA LYS A 194 9.32 14.73 6.20
C LYS A 194 9.76 15.05 4.79
N ASP A 195 9.01 15.91 4.10
CA ASP A 195 9.33 16.34 2.74
C ASP A 195 10.67 17.09 2.72
N GLU A 196 10.90 17.94 3.73
CA GLU A 196 12.17 18.64 3.92
C GLU A 196 13.35 17.68 4.19
N LEU A 197 13.16 16.64 5.02
CA LEU A 197 14.19 15.63 5.24
C LEU A 197 14.54 14.90 3.93
N VAL A 198 13.54 14.51 3.15
CA VAL A 198 13.75 13.88 1.84
C VAL A 198 14.50 14.83 0.90
N ARG A 199 14.14 16.13 0.88
CA ARG A 199 14.85 17.16 0.11
C ARG A 199 16.32 17.28 0.53
N GLN A 200 16.62 17.10 1.81
CA GLN A 200 17.98 17.06 2.35
C GLN A 200 18.72 15.74 2.07
N GLY A 201 18.08 14.74 1.43
CA GLY A 201 18.66 13.41 1.21
C GLY A 201 18.64 12.52 2.46
N ARG A 202 17.81 12.84 3.46
CA ARG A 202 17.72 12.16 4.75
C ARG A 202 16.41 11.37 4.86
N PRO A 203 16.39 10.24 5.58
CA PRO A 203 15.17 9.44 5.72
C PRO A 203 14.07 10.21 6.43
N ALA A 204 12.85 10.14 5.87
CA ALA A 204 11.64 10.72 6.47
C ALA A 204 11.27 10.12 7.85
N TYR A 205 11.95 9.04 8.23
CA TYR A 205 11.93 8.48 9.56
C TYR A 205 13.36 8.40 10.08
N VAL A 206 13.68 9.29 11.02
CA VAL A 206 14.92 9.19 11.81
C VAL A 206 14.52 8.58 13.16
N PRO A 207 14.97 7.36 13.49
CA PRO A 207 14.69 6.76 14.78
C PRO A 207 15.29 7.64 15.88
N ASN A 208 14.53 7.86 16.96
CA ASN A 208 15.02 8.57 18.12
C ASN A 208 16.14 7.76 18.83
N PRO A 209 16.95 8.36 19.73
CA PRO A 209 18.10 7.68 20.33
C PRO A 209 17.76 6.32 20.98
N GLU A 210 16.60 6.22 21.63
CA GLU A 210 16.12 4.97 22.23
C GLU A 210 15.75 3.92 21.18
N GLN A 211 15.12 4.34 20.07
CA GLN A 211 14.73 3.46 18.97
C GLN A 211 15.92 3.00 18.14
N ARG A 212 17.02 3.77 18.10
CA ARG A 212 18.21 3.41 17.34
C ARG A 212 18.81 2.09 17.80
N ALA A 213 18.70 1.75 19.08
CA ALA A 213 19.19 0.48 19.63
C ALA A 213 18.26 -0.71 19.39
N LEU A 214 17.02 -0.48 18.93
CA LEU A 214 16.07 -1.57 18.66
C LEU A 214 16.43 -2.30 17.36
N PRO A 215 15.97 -3.56 17.18
CA PRO A 215 16.14 -4.28 15.92
C PRO A 215 15.51 -3.53 14.73
N ALA A 216 16.22 -3.57 13.58
CA ALA A 216 15.75 -3.01 12.32
C ALA A 216 14.38 -3.58 11.95
N THR A 217 13.46 -2.70 11.57
CA THR A 217 12.10 -3.07 11.19
C THR A 217 12.06 -3.87 9.89
N PHE A 218 10.98 -4.63 9.70
CA PHE A 218 10.73 -5.33 8.46
C PHE A 218 10.78 -4.39 7.24
N ASN A 219 10.17 -3.21 7.35
CA ASN A 219 10.09 -2.24 6.26
C ASN A 219 11.48 -1.65 5.90
N GLU A 220 12.32 -1.34 6.89
CA GLU A 220 13.69 -0.85 6.64
C GLU A 220 14.53 -1.92 5.92
N ARG A 221 14.43 -3.18 6.39
CA ARG A 221 15.11 -4.32 5.75
C ARG A 221 14.62 -4.55 4.33
N GLU A 222 13.31 -4.48 4.11
CA GLU A 222 12.72 -4.67 2.78
C GLU A 222 13.13 -3.54 1.83
N TRP A 223 13.16 -2.29 2.29
CA TRP A 223 13.59 -1.14 1.50
C TRP A 223 15.04 -1.28 1.04
N LEU A 224 15.94 -1.68 1.94
CA LEU A 224 17.36 -1.92 1.62
C LEU A 224 17.55 -3.11 0.69
N LYS A 225 16.78 -4.20 0.91
CA LYS A 225 16.80 -5.38 0.05
C LYS A 225 16.41 -5.06 -1.40
N ARG A 226 15.46 -4.15 -1.63
CA ARG A 226 15.06 -3.71 -2.98
C ARG A 226 16.17 -2.93 -3.72
N ARG A 227 17.21 -2.50 -3.00
CA ARG A 227 18.40 -1.81 -3.52
C ARG A 227 19.65 -2.69 -3.42
N ASP A 228 19.44 -4.01 -3.36
CA ASP A 228 20.50 -5.02 -3.25
C ASP A 228 21.43 -4.85 -2.03
N VAL A 229 21.00 -4.11 -1.01
CA VAL A 229 21.72 -3.98 0.27
C VAL A 229 21.12 -4.93 1.29
N ARG A 230 21.95 -5.84 1.82
CA ARG A 230 21.57 -6.76 2.90
C ARG A 230 22.09 -6.24 4.22
N LEU A 231 21.21 -6.19 5.22
CA LEU A 231 21.58 -5.96 6.61
C LEU A 231 21.77 -7.29 7.35
N PRO A 232 22.69 -7.35 8.33
CA PRO A 232 22.76 -8.45 9.30
C PRO A 232 21.42 -8.72 10.01
N GLU A 233 21.20 -9.93 10.51
CA GLU A 233 19.96 -10.27 11.23
C GLU A 233 19.83 -9.49 12.54
N GLU A 234 20.94 -9.19 13.18
CA GLU A 234 21.09 -8.41 14.40
C GLU A 234 21.15 -6.89 14.19
N ALA A 235 21.07 -6.43 12.93
CA ALA A 235 21.16 -5.01 12.62
C ALA A 235 20.09 -4.20 13.35
N THR A 236 20.53 -3.08 13.90
CA THR A 236 19.72 -2.13 14.64
C THR A 236 19.01 -1.14 13.70
N ARG A 237 17.97 -0.46 14.19
CA ARG A 237 17.30 0.61 13.43
C ARG A 237 18.25 1.78 13.14
N GLY A 238 19.19 2.05 14.04
CA GLY A 238 20.22 3.07 13.82
C GLY A 238 21.04 2.75 12.59
N GLU A 239 21.62 1.55 12.53
CA GLU A 239 22.42 1.08 11.39
C GLU A 239 21.61 1.02 10.10
N ALA A 240 20.37 0.53 10.18
CA ALA A 240 19.47 0.51 9.02
C ALA A 240 19.17 1.92 8.50
N SER A 241 18.84 2.85 9.39
CA SER A 241 18.56 4.25 9.05
C SER A 241 19.77 4.94 8.45
N ASP A 242 20.96 4.71 8.99
CA ASP A 242 22.20 5.32 8.48
C ASP A 242 22.50 4.80 7.08
N ARG A 243 22.33 3.50 6.83
CA ARG A 243 22.52 2.90 5.51
C ARG A 243 21.51 3.40 4.48
N ILE A 244 20.25 3.61 4.89
CA ILE A 244 19.23 4.23 4.05
C ILE A 244 19.62 5.67 3.70
N ALA A 245 20.10 6.44 4.68
CA ALA A 245 20.52 7.82 4.46
C ALA A 245 21.69 7.91 3.46
N GLU A 246 22.69 7.04 3.59
CA GLU A 246 23.82 6.95 2.65
C GLU A 246 23.36 6.69 1.21
N LEU A 247 22.44 5.73 1.02
CA LEU A 247 21.92 5.40 -0.31
C LEU A 247 21.12 6.55 -0.92
N MET A 248 20.27 7.20 -0.13
CA MET A 248 19.49 8.34 -0.64
C MET A 248 20.36 9.55 -0.97
N ALA A 249 21.40 9.81 -0.18
CA ALA A 249 22.38 10.85 -0.49
C ALA A 249 23.14 10.54 -1.79
N ALA A 250 23.53 9.27 -1.99
CA ALA A 250 24.18 8.83 -3.23
C ALA A 250 23.26 8.95 -4.46
N GLU A 251 21.99 8.53 -4.34
CA GLU A 251 20.97 8.67 -5.39
C GLU A 251 20.75 10.15 -5.78
N LYS A 252 20.69 11.03 -4.78
CA LYS A 252 20.55 12.48 -4.99
C LYS A 252 21.78 13.05 -5.72
N ALA A 253 22.99 12.71 -5.27
CA ALA A 253 24.21 13.18 -5.91
C ALA A 253 24.34 12.72 -7.37
N GLN A 254 23.94 11.48 -7.68
CA GLN A 254 23.91 10.98 -9.06
C GLN A 254 22.90 11.74 -9.92
N THR A 255 21.73 12.05 -9.36
CA THR A 255 20.69 12.84 -10.06
C THR A 255 21.19 14.25 -10.38
N GLU A 256 21.79 14.93 -9.40
CA GLU A 256 22.35 16.28 -9.58
C GLU A 256 23.48 16.31 -10.62
N GLN A 257 24.34 15.27 -10.64
CA GLN A 257 25.38 15.13 -11.66
C GLN A 257 24.81 14.90 -13.06
N ALA A 258 23.77 14.07 -13.19
CA ALA A 258 23.12 13.80 -14.46
C ALA A 258 22.40 15.06 -15.01
N GLU A 259 21.73 15.82 -14.15
CA GLU A 259 21.10 17.09 -14.52
C GLU A 259 22.13 18.14 -14.95
N ALA A 260 23.24 18.27 -14.22
CA ALA A 260 24.32 19.19 -14.59
C ALA A 260 25.02 18.79 -15.90
N ALA A 261 25.15 17.50 -16.21
CA ALA A 261 25.68 17.02 -17.48
C ALA A 261 24.74 17.34 -18.65
N ALA A 262 23.43 17.09 -18.49
CA ALA A 262 22.42 17.41 -19.51
C ALA A 262 22.36 18.91 -19.82
N GLN A 263 22.54 19.79 -18.82
CA GLN A 263 22.59 21.24 -19.01
C GLN A 263 23.85 21.71 -19.76
N ARG A 264 24.95 20.96 -19.69
CA ARG A 264 26.19 21.28 -20.41
C ARG A 264 26.18 20.80 -21.85
N GLU A 265 25.47 19.73 -22.16
CA GLU A 265 25.33 19.20 -23.53
C GLU A 265 24.26 19.93 -24.36
N GLY A 266 23.34 20.63 -23.69
CA GLY A 266 22.30 21.45 -24.32
C GLY A 266 22.63 22.94 -24.50
N ALA A 267 23.82 23.38 -24.09
CA ALA A 267 24.33 24.76 -24.21
C ALA A 267 25.44 24.85 -25.27
#